data_AF-A0A653P351-F1
#
_entry.id   AF-A0A653P351-F1
#
_cell.length_a   1.000
_cell.length_b   1.000
_cell.length_c   1.000
_cell.angle_alpha   90.00
_cell.angle_beta   90.00
_cell.angle_gamma   90.00
#
_symmetry.space_group_name_H-M   'P 1'
#
loop_
_entity.id
_entity.type
_entity.pdbx_description
1 polymer ?
#
loop_
_entity_poly.entity_id
_entity_poly.type
_entity_poly.pdbx_seq_one_letter_code
_entity_poly.pdbx_strand_id
1 'polypeptide(L)'
;MQQHELAHADGSLLERPTNQLLNDFGAGRASPGSGSAAALLGLLSAKMITTVCDISLRKRERATNHKDFEFISKTVREELEPRLKFLFEADAKDFEKVIRLRVERDKCNDPQEKSKLSKDSLDLLQTATDYTFEIADISIRLMGFGIFAFENGWHAIRGDSGVAISAAMSSVMSSIFIANLNLKTLKRRNYASLNLKRCQALHNSLNELQTKAFSCVTTISSESLESIQLELQES
;
A
#
# COMPACT_ATOMS: atom_id res chain seq x y z
N MET A 1 7.31 -23.44 21.59
CA MET A 1 6.99 -22.60 20.41
C MET A 1 8.02 -22.96 19.35
N GLN A 2 7.62 -23.79 18.39
CA GLN A 2 8.53 -24.43 17.44
C GLN A 2 9.17 -23.36 16.53
N GLN A 3 10.50 -23.42 16.42
CA GLN A 3 11.27 -22.66 15.45
C GLN A 3 10.90 -23.18 14.07
N HIS A 4 10.05 -22.46 13.34
CA HIS A 4 9.93 -22.69 11.90
C HIS A 4 11.20 -22.19 11.23
N GLU A 5 11.92 -23.13 10.62
CA GLU A 5 13.07 -22.89 9.76
C GLU A 5 12.75 -21.76 8.77
N LEU A 6 13.67 -20.79 8.70
CA LEU A 6 13.68 -19.74 7.71
C LEU A 6 13.99 -20.40 6.36
N ALA A 7 12.97 -20.98 5.72
CA ALA A 7 13.06 -21.42 4.34
C ALA A 7 13.24 -20.19 3.47
N HIS A 8 14.49 -19.87 3.15
CA HIS A 8 14.84 -18.94 2.10
C HIS A 8 14.38 -19.54 0.77
N ALA A 9 13.16 -19.20 0.36
CA ALA A 9 12.71 -19.46 -1.00
C ALA A 9 13.44 -18.46 -1.91
N ASP A 10 14.45 -18.99 -2.61
CA ASP A 10 15.28 -18.31 -3.59
C ASP A 10 14.38 -17.85 -4.77
N GLY A 11 14.24 -16.54 -4.95
CA GLY A 11 13.36 -15.94 -5.97
C GLY A 11 12.52 -14.76 -5.46
N SER A 12 12.09 -13.87 -6.36
CA SER A 12 11.23 -12.73 -6.03
C SER A 12 9.90 -13.23 -5.46
N LEU A 13 9.45 -12.62 -4.35
CA LEU A 13 8.15 -12.93 -3.76
C LEU A 13 6.99 -12.65 -4.73
N LEU A 14 7.13 -11.64 -5.59
CA LEU A 14 6.14 -11.32 -6.63
C LEU A 14 6.10 -12.32 -7.79
N GLU A 15 7.11 -13.17 -7.95
CA GLU A 15 7.12 -14.25 -8.95
C GLU A 15 6.44 -15.52 -8.44
N ARG A 16 6.09 -15.59 -7.15
CA ARG A 16 5.44 -16.76 -6.56
C ARG A 16 4.00 -16.91 -7.08
N PRO A 17 3.52 -18.16 -7.26
CA PRO A 17 2.10 -18.40 -7.48
C PRO A 17 1.26 -17.72 -6.40
N THR A 18 0.14 -17.08 -6.79
CA THR A 18 -0.68 -16.29 -5.86
C THR A 18 -1.09 -17.08 -4.61
N ASN A 19 -1.51 -18.34 -4.75
CA ASN A 19 -1.88 -19.18 -3.61
C ASN A 19 -0.70 -19.41 -2.65
N GLN A 20 0.52 -19.54 -3.17
CA GLN A 20 1.71 -19.67 -2.34
C GLN A 20 2.00 -18.35 -1.62
N LEU A 21 1.95 -17.21 -2.31
CA LEU A 21 2.16 -15.91 -1.70
C LEU A 21 1.13 -15.61 -0.59
N LEU A 22 -0.12 -16.02 -0.77
CA LEU A 22 -1.16 -15.89 0.26
C LEU A 22 -0.90 -16.79 1.48
N ASN A 23 -0.50 -18.05 1.24
CA ASN A 23 -0.07 -18.94 2.32
C ASN A 23 1.13 -18.37 3.08
N ASP A 24 2.03 -17.70 2.37
CA ASP A 24 3.22 -17.09 2.93
C ASP A 24 2.90 -15.94 3.89
N PHE A 25 1.93 -15.08 3.56
CA PHE A 25 1.38 -14.07 4.48
C PHE A 25 0.66 -14.71 5.69
N GLY A 26 -0.03 -15.84 5.49
CA GLY A 26 -0.75 -16.55 6.54
C GLY A 26 0.13 -17.42 7.44
N ALA A 27 1.40 -17.63 7.11
CA ALA A 27 2.26 -18.60 7.79
C ALA A 27 2.77 -18.15 9.18
N GLY A 28 2.45 -16.92 9.61
CA GLY A 28 2.86 -16.41 10.93
C GLY A 28 4.37 -16.18 11.09
N ARG A 29 5.11 -16.11 9.97
CA ARG A 29 6.55 -15.86 9.92
C ARG A 29 6.85 -14.37 9.70
N ALA A 30 8.13 -13.99 9.82
CA ALA A 30 8.55 -12.58 9.73
C ALA A 30 8.36 -11.95 8.34
N SER A 31 8.37 -12.75 7.27
CA SER A 31 8.36 -12.28 5.89
C SER A 31 7.64 -13.26 4.94
N PRO A 32 6.81 -12.79 3.99
CA PRO A 32 6.42 -11.39 3.80
C PRO A 32 5.56 -10.87 4.96
N GLY A 33 5.75 -9.59 5.31
CA GLY A 33 5.17 -8.97 6.50
C GLY A 33 4.10 -7.92 6.17
N SER A 34 3.69 -7.15 7.18
CA SER A 34 2.66 -6.12 7.00
C SER A 34 3.08 -4.99 6.06
N GLY A 35 4.36 -4.63 5.98
CA GLY A 35 4.87 -3.62 5.04
C GLY A 35 4.74 -4.09 3.59
N SER A 36 5.15 -5.32 3.31
CA SER A 36 4.98 -5.95 2.00
C SER A 36 3.49 -6.11 1.65
N ALA A 37 2.64 -6.45 2.62
CA ALA A 37 1.18 -6.46 2.40
C ALA A 37 0.63 -5.07 2.03
N ALA A 38 1.09 -4.01 2.70
CA ALA A 38 0.71 -2.63 2.36
C ALA A 38 1.16 -2.25 0.94
N ALA A 39 2.36 -2.63 0.52
CA ALA A 39 2.83 -2.42 -0.85
C ALA A 39 2.00 -3.20 -1.87
N LEU A 40 1.59 -4.44 -1.57
CA LEU A 40 0.75 -5.26 -2.45
C LEU A 40 -0.63 -4.64 -2.68
N LEU A 41 -1.24 -4.05 -1.64
CA LEU A 41 -2.48 -3.28 -1.76
C LEU A 41 -2.30 -2.08 -2.70
N GLY A 42 -1.17 -1.38 -2.61
CA GLY A 42 -0.80 -0.32 -3.56
C GLY A 42 -0.65 -0.83 -4.99
N LEU A 43 0.01 -1.98 -5.18
CA LEU A 43 0.16 -2.61 -6.50
C LEU A 43 -1.18 -2.99 -7.13
N LEU A 44 -2.12 -3.54 -6.34
CA LEU A 44 -3.47 -3.84 -6.82
C LEU A 44 -4.18 -2.55 -7.26
N SER A 45 -4.09 -1.49 -6.46
CA SER A 45 -4.64 -0.18 -6.82
C SER A 45 -4.05 0.34 -8.13
N ALA A 46 -2.73 0.31 -8.28
CA ALA A 46 -2.02 0.72 -9.50
C ALA A 46 -2.55 -0.03 -10.73
N LYS A 47 -2.73 -1.36 -10.64
CA LYS A 47 -3.28 -2.15 -11.74
C LYS A 47 -4.70 -1.75 -12.09
N MET A 48 -5.58 -1.60 -11.10
CA MET A 48 -6.97 -1.19 -11.35
C MET A 48 -7.04 0.21 -11.98
N ILE A 49 -6.22 1.17 -11.54
CA ILE A 49 -6.15 2.51 -12.12
C ILE A 49 -5.74 2.45 -13.59
N THR A 50 -4.68 1.71 -13.92
CA THR A 50 -4.22 1.60 -15.31
C THR A 50 -5.26 0.93 -16.21
N THR A 51 -5.98 -0.09 -15.70
CA THR A 51 -7.09 -0.72 -16.42
C THR A 51 -8.20 0.29 -16.75
N VAL A 52 -8.62 1.10 -15.77
CA VAL A 52 -9.66 2.12 -15.98
C VAL A 52 -9.20 3.19 -16.96
N CYS A 53 -7.96 3.65 -16.85
CA CYS A 53 -7.38 4.63 -17.78
C CYS A 53 -7.37 4.08 -19.21
N ASP A 54 -6.87 2.86 -19.41
CA ASP A 54 -6.75 2.24 -20.73
C ASP A 54 -8.10 1.99 -21.40
N ILE A 55 -9.12 1.59 -20.62
CA ILE A 55 -10.47 1.43 -21.15
C ILE A 55 -11.07 2.79 -21.49
N SER A 56 -10.89 3.80 -20.64
CA SER A 56 -11.42 5.15 -20.84
C SER A 56 -10.81 5.85 -22.07
N LEU A 57 -9.51 5.62 -22.35
CA LEU A 57 -8.83 6.12 -23.55
C LEU A 57 -9.43 5.57 -24.85
N ARG A 58 -10.06 4.40 -24.82
CA ARG A 58 -10.74 3.80 -26.00
C ARG A 58 -12.14 4.35 -26.22
N LYS A 59 -12.65 5.20 -25.31
CA LYS A 59 -14.01 5.77 -25.37
C LYS A 59 -13.96 7.20 -25.89
N ARG A 60 -14.68 7.45 -27.00
CA ARG A 60 -14.76 8.77 -27.62
C ARG A 60 -15.48 9.77 -26.70
N GLU A 61 -16.44 9.27 -25.93
CA GLU A 61 -17.21 9.98 -24.91
C GLU A 61 -16.32 10.53 -23.78
N ARG A 62 -15.07 10.06 -23.67
CA ARG A 62 -14.11 10.47 -22.66
C ARG A 62 -12.93 11.27 -23.23
N ALA A 63 -13.02 11.69 -24.49
CA ALA A 63 -11.94 12.41 -25.19
C ALA A 63 -11.45 13.67 -24.47
N THR A 64 -12.34 14.35 -23.73
CA THR A 64 -12.00 15.55 -22.94
C THR A 64 -10.94 15.29 -21.87
N ASN A 65 -10.86 14.07 -21.33
CA ASN A 65 -9.94 13.68 -20.25
C ASN A 65 -8.83 12.73 -20.72
N HIS A 66 -8.67 12.48 -22.03
CA HIS A 66 -7.66 11.55 -22.53
C HIS A 66 -6.25 11.91 -22.09
N LYS A 67 -5.89 13.21 -22.10
CA LYS A 67 -4.57 13.66 -21.62
C LYS A 67 -4.33 13.32 -20.16
N ASP A 68 -5.35 13.43 -19.32
CA ASP A 68 -5.26 13.09 -17.89
C ASP A 68 -5.07 11.57 -17.72
N PHE A 69 -5.84 10.75 -18.46
CA PHE A 69 -5.68 9.29 -18.42
C PHE A 69 -4.33 8.81 -18.94
N GLU A 70 -3.79 9.43 -19.99
CA GLU A 70 -2.43 9.18 -20.49
C GLU A 70 -1.39 9.51 -19.42
N PHE A 71 -1.49 10.69 -18.82
CA PHE A 71 -0.60 11.13 -17.75
C PHE A 71 -0.64 10.18 -16.55
N ILE A 72 -1.84 9.81 -16.08
CA ILE A 72 -2.03 8.90 -14.95
C ILE A 72 -1.48 7.51 -15.29
N SER A 73 -1.88 6.93 -16.42
CA SER A 73 -1.44 5.58 -16.82
C SER A 73 0.09 5.53 -16.95
N LYS A 74 0.70 6.55 -17.57
CA LYS A 74 2.16 6.67 -17.68
C LYS A 74 2.83 6.77 -16.30
N THR A 75 2.38 7.70 -15.46
CA THR A 75 2.91 7.90 -14.10
C THR A 75 2.85 6.62 -13.28
N VAL A 76 1.71 5.91 -13.33
CA VAL A 76 1.54 4.66 -12.58
C VAL A 76 2.47 3.56 -13.10
N ARG A 77 2.56 3.38 -14.43
CA ARG A 77 3.35 2.29 -15.04
C ARG A 77 4.86 2.52 -14.95
N GLU A 78 5.30 3.76 -15.10
CA GLU A 78 6.73 4.09 -15.22
C GLU A 78 7.35 4.47 -13.86
N GLU A 79 6.56 5.01 -12.93
CA GLU A 79 7.08 5.48 -11.63
C GLU A 79 6.55 4.64 -10.46
N LEU A 80 5.22 4.60 -10.28
CA LEU A 80 4.62 4.13 -9.02
C LEU A 80 4.64 2.62 -8.87
N GLU A 81 4.20 1.88 -9.89
CA GLU A 81 4.18 0.42 -9.87
C GLU A 81 5.59 -0.17 -9.72
N PRO A 82 6.60 0.22 -10.52
CA PRO A 82 7.95 -0.31 -10.36
C PRO A 82 8.52 -0.01 -8.96
N ARG A 83 8.25 1.18 -8.43
CA ARG A 83 8.72 1.54 -7.09
C ARG A 83 8.03 0.74 -6.00
N LEU A 84 6.71 0.51 -6.09
CA LEU A 84 6.00 -0.36 -5.16
C LEU A 84 6.49 -1.81 -5.20
N LYS A 85 6.83 -2.35 -6.39
CA LYS A 85 7.43 -3.69 -6.50
C LYS A 85 8.77 -3.77 -5.78
N PHE A 86 9.61 -2.75 -5.95
CA PHE A 86 10.87 -2.66 -5.21
C PHE A 86 10.64 -2.59 -3.70
N LEU A 87 9.73 -1.72 -3.24
CA LEU A 87 9.45 -1.53 -1.82
C LEU A 87 8.87 -2.81 -1.19
N PHE A 88 8.04 -3.54 -1.92
CA PHE A 88 7.51 -4.84 -1.51
C PHE A 88 8.62 -5.84 -1.17
N GLU A 89 9.57 -6.03 -2.08
CA GLU A 89 10.69 -6.96 -1.90
C GLU A 89 11.68 -6.46 -0.85
N ALA A 90 11.99 -5.16 -0.86
CA ALA A 90 12.94 -4.54 0.06
C ALA A 90 12.44 -4.62 1.51
N ASP A 91 11.16 -4.30 1.76
CA ASP A 91 10.54 -4.44 3.08
C ASP A 91 10.58 -5.89 3.56
N ALA A 92 10.16 -6.84 2.72
CA ALA A 92 10.14 -8.25 3.07
C ALA A 92 11.53 -8.77 3.48
N LYS A 93 12.57 -8.39 2.72
CA LYS A 93 13.96 -8.81 2.97
C LYS A 93 14.57 -8.15 4.21
N ASP A 94 14.47 -6.83 4.30
CA ASP A 94 15.15 -6.07 5.36
C ASP A 94 14.45 -6.25 6.71
N PHE A 95 13.11 -6.35 6.72
CA PHE A 95 12.38 -6.63 7.96
C PHE A 95 12.67 -8.03 8.50
N GLU A 96 12.80 -9.04 7.64
CA GLU A 96 13.24 -10.38 8.06
C GLU A 96 14.60 -10.31 8.76
N LYS A 97 15.53 -9.53 8.21
CA LYS A 97 16.84 -9.29 8.83
C LYS A 97 16.73 -8.55 10.16
N VAL A 98 15.82 -7.58 10.31
CA VAL A 98 15.53 -6.94 11.62
C VAL A 98 15.12 -7.99 12.65
N ILE A 99 14.25 -8.93 12.28
CA ILE A 99 13.81 -10.00 13.20
C ILE A 99 14.98 -10.94 13.54
N ARG A 100 15.80 -11.35 12.56
CA ARG A 100 16.99 -12.18 12.82
C ARG A 100 17.95 -11.52 13.81
N LEU A 101 18.28 -10.24 13.62
CA LEU A 101 19.16 -9.49 14.53
C LEU A 101 18.59 -9.42 15.95
N ARG A 102 17.27 -9.28 16.11
CA ARG A 102 16.61 -9.29 17.42
C ARG A 102 16.70 -10.66 18.10
N VAL A 103 16.49 -11.74 17.35
CA VAL A 103 16.63 -13.12 17.86
C VAL A 103 18.06 -13.40 18.29
N GLU A 104 19.05 -13.00 17.50
CA GLU A 104 20.48 -13.13 17.83
C GLU A 104 20.82 -12.33 19.09
N ARG A 105 20.38 -11.07 19.16
CA ARG A 105 20.56 -10.21 20.34
C ARG A 105 19.99 -10.85 21.61
N ASP A 106 18.81 -11.45 21.52
CA ASP A 106 18.13 -12.03 22.68
C ASP A 106 18.81 -13.31 23.18
N LYS A 107 19.52 -14.03 22.28
CA LYS A 107 20.35 -15.19 22.62
C LYS A 107 21.79 -14.83 23.04
N CYS A 108 22.23 -13.59 22.80
CA CYS A 108 23.59 -13.15 23.09
C CYS A 108 23.79 -12.84 24.59
N ASN A 109 24.84 -13.42 25.17
CA ASN A 109 25.25 -13.20 26.56
C ASN A 109 26.34 -12.14 26.71
N ASP A 110 27.08 -11.83 25.64
CA ASP A 110 28.13 -10.80 25.66
C ASP A 110 27.49 -9.39 25.61
N PRO A 111 27.75 -8.50 26.59
CA PRO A 111 27.12 -7.18 26.63
C PRO A 111 27.48 -6.27 25.44
N GLN A 112 28.71 -6.36 24.91
CA GLN A 112 29.16 -5.51 23.81
C GLN A 112 28.50 -5.92 22.50
N GLU A 113 28.51 -7.22 22.20
CA GLU A 113 27.88 -7.77 20.99
C GLU A 113 26.35 -7.59 21.05
N LYS A 114 25.74 -7.79 22.22
CA LYS A 114 24.30 -7.52 22.40
C LYS A 114 23.94 -6.06 22.12
N SER A 115 24.79 -5.12 22.55
CA SER A 115 24.61 -3.70 22.27
C SER A 115 24.71 -3.40 20.77
N LYS A 116 25.69 -4.01 20.09
CA LYS A 116 25.88 -3.90 18.64
C LYS A 116 24.69 -4.45 17.85
N LEU A 117 24.25 -5.69 18.11
CA LEU A 117 23.08 -6.29 17.47
C LEU A 117 21.81 -5.45 17.69
N SER A 118 21.64 -4.89 18.89
CA SER A 118 20.55 -3.97 19.19
C SER A 118 20.61 -2.72 18.31
N LYS A 119 21.78 -2.09 18.20
CA LYS A 119 22.00 -0.91 17.34
C LYS A 119 21.69 -1.22 15.88
N ASP A 120 22.25 -2.30 15.34
CA ASP A 120 22.08 -2.72 13.94
C ASP A 120 20.61 -3.00 13.63
N SER A 121 19.89 -3.66 14.54
CA SER A 121 18.45 -3.92 14.37
C SER A 121 17.61 -2.65 14.32
N LEU A 122 18.00 -1.60 15.06
CA LEU A 122 17.30 -0.31 15.10
C LEU A 122 17.67 0.58 13.91
N ASP A 123 18.90 0.48 13.41
CA ASP A 123 19.33 1.22 12.21
C ASP A 123 18.63 0.64 10.96
N LEU A 124 18.51 -0.68 10.87
CA LEU A 124 17.76 -1.32 9.79
C LEU A 124 16.24 -1.10 9.92
N LEU A 125 15.69 -1.02 11.14
CA LEU A 125 14.29 -0.66 11.34
C LEU A 125 13.96 0.76 10.85
N GLN A 126 14.89 1.72 10.97
CA GLN A 126 14.69 3.06 10.39
C GLN A 126 14.56 2.97 8.87
N THR A 127 15.43 2.19 8.23
CA THR A 127 15.37 1.95 6.79
C THR A 127 14.03 1.33 6.35
N ALA A 128 13.56 0.29 7.05
CA ALA A 128 12.24 -0.31 6.79
C ALA A 128 11.07 0.67 7.04
N THR A 129 11.24 1.59 8.00
CA THR A 129 10.24 2.65 8.27
C THR A 129 10.20 3.68 7.14
N ASP A 130 11.34 4.00 6.53
CA ASP A 130 11.39 4.87 5.36
C ASP A 130 10.67 4.23 4.16
N TYR A 131 10.82 2.92 3.94
CA TYR A 131 10.05 2.20 2.93
C TYR A 131 8.54 2.32 3.19
N THR A 132 8.12 2.15 4.45
CA THR A 132 6.71 2.26 4.85
C THR A 132 6.14 3.63 4.54
N PHE A 133 6.89 4.70 4.85
CA PHE A 133 6.45 6.05 4.52
C PHE A 133 6.32 6.27 3.02
N GLU A 134 7.28 5.75 2.24
CA GLU A 134 7.21 5.86 0.79
C GLU A 134 6.02 5.10 0.18
N ILE A 135 5.71 3.91 0.70
CA ILE A 135 4.48 3.19 0.32
C ILE A 135 3.25 4.06 0.61
N ALA A 136 3.18 4.73 1.76
CA ALA A 136 2.07 5.61 2.10
C ALA A 136 1.93 6.79 1.13
N ASP A 137 3.05 7.46 0.82
CA ASP A 137 3.08 8.61 -0.10
C ASP A 137 2.63 8.21 -1.51
N ILE A 138 3.11 7.06 -2.01
CA ILE A 138 2.68 6.52 -3.30
C ILE A 138 1.18 6.19 -3.28
N SER A 139 0.71 5.53 -2.22
CA SER A 139 -0.69 5.13 -2.11
C SER A 139 -1.66 6.30 -1.96
N ILE A 140 -1.23 7.43 -1.39
CA ILE A 140 -2.00 8.69 -1.42
C ILE A 140 -2.18 9.18 -2.86
N ARG A 141 -1.11 9.16 -3.68
CA ARG A 141 -1.21 9.53 -5.10
C ARG A 141 -2.16 8.60 -5.84
N LEU A 142 -2.04 7.28 -5.62
CA LEU A 142 -2.93 6.28 -6.21
C LEU A 142 -4.39 6.49 -5.80
N MET A 143 -4.67 6.80 -4.54
CA MET A 143 -6.03 7.08 -4.07
C MET A 143 -6.63 8.28 -4.80
N GLY A 144 -5.84 9.36 -4.99
CA GLY A 144 -6.24 10.51 -5.80
C GLY A 144 -6.54 10.15 -7.26
N PHE A 145 -5.67 9.36 -7.89
CA PHE A 145 -5.91 8.87 -9.27
C PHE A 145 -7.13 7.96 -9.37
N GLY A 146 -7.38 7.13 -8.36
CA GLY A 146 -8.58 6.29 -8.28
C GLY A 146 -9.86 7.12 -8.22
N ILE A 147 -9.88 8.20 -7.42
CA ILE A 147 -11.01 9.14 -7.35
C ILE A 147 -11.23 9.82 -8.71
N PHE A 148 -10.16 10.31 -9.33
CA PHE A 148 -10.25 10.91 -10.68
C PHE A 148 -10.82 9.91 -11.71
N ALA A 149 -10.32 8.67 -11.69
CA ALA A 149 -10.76 7.60 -12.58
C ALA A 149 -12.25 7.24 -12.36
N PHE A 150 -12.72 7.29 -11.11
CA PHE A 150 -14.13 7.09 -10.79
C PHE A 150 -15.03 8.18 -11.39
N GLU A 151 -14.66 9.44 -11.18
CA GLU A 151 -15.46 10.59 -11.59
C GLU A 151 -15.48 10.77 -13.11
N ASN A 152 -14.32 10.62 -13.75
CA ASN A 152 -14.11 11.03 -15.14
C ASN A 152 -13.99 9.84 -16.09
N GLY A 153 -13.75 8.63 -15.59
CA GLY A 153 -13.55 7.44 -16.38
C GLY A 153 -14.83 6.91 -17.05
N TRP A 154 -14.66 5.84 -17.82
CA TRP A 154 -15.79 5.15 -18.42
C TRP A 154 -16.75 4.61 -17.36
N HIS A 155 -17.99 5.08 -17.37
CA HIS A 155 -18.92 4.85 -16.27
C HIS A 155 -19.25 3.37 -16.03
N ALA A 156 -19.25 2.54 -17.08
CA ALA A 156 -19.56 1.12 -16.94
C ALA A 156 -18.51 0.31 -16.15
N ILE A 157 -17.36 0.90 -15.82
CA ILE A 157 -16.30 0.26 -15.03
C ILE A 157 -15.95 1.04 -13.76
N ARG A 158 -16.87 1.89 -13.25
CA ARG A 158 -16.66 2.59 -11.98
C ARG A 158 -16.45 1.63 -10.81
N GLY A 159 -16.92 0.38 -10.89
CA GLY A 159 -16.60 -0.67 -9.93
C GLY A 159 -15.09 -0.90 -9.76
N ASP A 160 -14.35 -0.97 -10.87
CA ASP A 160 -12.89 -1.12 -10.86
C ASP A 160 -12.20 0.10 -10.21
N SER A 161 -12.77 1.30 -10.44
CA SER A 161 -12.30 2.52 -9.78
C SER A 161 -12.54 2.47 -8.27
N GLY A 162 -13.69 1.94 -7.83
CA GLY A 162 -13.98 1.72 -6.41
C GLY A 162 -13.00 0.76 -5.74
N VAL A 163 -12.64 -0.33 -6.42
CA VAL A 163 -11.59 -1.26 -5.93
C VAL A 163 -10.24 -0.55 -5.86
N ALA A 164 -9.87 0.23 -6.88
CA ALA A 164 -8.64 1.01 -6.89
C ALA A 164 -8.52 1.95 -5.68
N ILE A 165 -9.56 2.73 -5.40
CA ILE A 165 -9.64 3.66 -4.27
C ILE A 165 -9.52 2.90 -2.95
N SER A 166 -10.28 1.82 -2.78
CA SER A 166 -10.32 1.03 -1.55
C SER A 166 -8.98 0.36 -1.23
N ALA A 167 -8.31 -0.17 -2.26
CA ALA A 167 -6.99 -0.78 -2.13
C ALA A 167 -5.91 0.25 -1.77
N ALA A 168 -5.91 1.43 -2.41
CA ALA A 168 -5.01 2.53 -2.07
C ALA A 168 -5.23 3.03 -0.64
N MET A 169 -6.50 3.26 -0.25
CA MET A 169 -6.85 3.69 1.10
C MET A 169 -6.37 2.70 2.16
N SER A 170 -6.57 1.40 1.92
CA SER A 170 -6.10 0.34 2.81
C SER A 170 -4.57 0.31 2.90
N SER A 171 -3.86 0.52 1.78
CA SER A 171 -2.40 0.66 1.77
C SER A 171 -1.92 1.84 2.63
N VAL A 172 -2.54 3.02 2.51
CA VAL A 172 -2.20 4.20 3.34
C VAL A 172 -2.45 3.93 4.82
N MET A 173 -3.63 3.38 5.17
CA MET A 173 -3.99 3.05 6.55
C MET A 173 -2.99 2.04 7.15
N SER A 174 -2.69 0.96 6.43
CA SER A 174 -1.69 -0.04 6.84
C SER A 174 -0.33 0.60 7.09
N SER A 175 0.16 1.44 6.18
CA SER A 175 1.44 2.12 6.33
C SER A 175 1.46 3.05 7.54
N ILE A 176 0.37 3.76 7.84
CA ILE A 176 0.27 4.60 9.05
C ILE A 176 0.37 3.74 10.31
N PHE A 177 -0.31 2.58 10.37
CA PHE A 177 -0.19 1.67 11.52
C PHE A 177 1.25 1.19 11.71
N ILE A 178 1.89 0.74 10.63
CA ILE A 178 3.24 0.20 10.64
C ILE A 178 4.26 1.27 11.05
N ALA A 179 4.18 2.46 10.45
CA ALA A 179 5.06 3.58 10.77
C ALA A 179 4.96 3.94 12.25
N ASN A 180 3.76 4.07 12.81
CA ASN A 180 3.59 4.38 14.23
C ASN A 180 4.15 3.30 15.15
N LEU A 181 3.98 2.01 14.81
CA LEU A 181 4.57 0.91 15.57
C LEU A 181 6.10 0.97 15.54
N ASN A 182 6.69 1.22 14.37
CA ASN A 182 8.14 1.33 14.24
C ASN A 182 8.68 2.56 14.97
N LEU A 183 8.03 3.72 14.87
CA LEU A 183 8.41 4.94 15.62
C LEU A 183 8.33 4.72 17.13
N LYS A 184 7.33 3.98 17.62
CA LYS A 184 7.24 3.59 19.04
C LYS A 184 8.42 2.73 19.48
N THR A 185 8.88 1.81 18.64
CA THR A 185 10.12 1.05 18.87
C THR A 185 11.36 1.95 18.83
N LEU A 186 11.39 2.92 17.91
CA LEU A 186 12.48 3.87 17.69
C LEU A 186 12.46 5.08 18.63
N LYS A 187 11.58 5.14 19.64
CA LYS A 187 11.32 6.31 20.50
C LYS A 187 12.54 6.98 21.16
N ARG A 188 13.67 6.28 21.27
CA ARG A 188 14.93 6.81 21.83
C ARG A 188 15.90 7.36 20.75
N ARG A 189 15.54 7.29 19.47
CA ARG A 189 16.31 7.83 18.35
C ARG A 189 15.70 9.17 17.93
N ASN A 190 16.55 10.12 17.54
CA ASN A 190 16.09 11.40 16.96
C ASN A 190 15.21 11.21 15.73
N TYR A 191 15.41 10.11 14.99
CA TYR A 191 14.55 9.72 13.87
C TYR A 191 13.06 9.72 14.23
N ALA A 192 12.69 9.23 15.42
CA ALA A 192 11.29 9.11 15.82
C ALA A 192 10.62 10.48 15.96
N SER A 193 11.27 11.43 16.64
CA SER A 193 10.73 12.78 16.83
C SER A 193 10.67 13.57 15.52
N LEU A 194 11.64 13.39 14.62
CA LEU A 194 11.65 14.03 13.31
C LEU A 194 10.51 13.55 12.40
N ASN A 195 10.10 12.28 12.52
CA ASN A 195 9.10 11.67 11.64
C ASN A 195 7.66 11.65 12.20
N LEU A 196 7.43 12.06 13.44
CA LEU A 196 6.07 12.19 13.99
C LEU A 196 5.18 13.12 13.14
N LYS A 197 5.75 14.23 12.65
CA LYS A 197 5.04 15.16 11.75
C LYS A 197 4.66 14.51 10.42
N ARG A 198 5.49 13.58 9.92
CA ARG A 198 5.20 12.85 8.68
C ARG A 198 3.99 11.93 8.86
N CYS A 199 3.89 11.21 9.98
CA CYS A 199 2.68 10.44 10.31
C CYS A 199 1.43 11.32 10.38
N GLN A 200 1.52 12.50 11.00
CA GLN A 200 0.39 13.42 11.09
C GLN A 200 -0.04 13.93 9.70
N ALA A 201 0.92 14.27 8.83
CA ALA A 201 0.64 14.71 7.47
C ALA A 201 -0.04 13.62 6.64
N LEU A 202 0.41 12.37 6.76
CA LEU A 202 -0.23 11.21 6.13
C LEU A 202 -1.66 11.01 6.64
N HIS A 203 -1.88 11.10 7.95
CA HIS A 203 -3.21 10.99 8.54
C HIS A 203 -4.16 12.08 8.02
N ASN A 204 -3.69 13.33 7.95
CA ASN A 204 -4.50 14.44 7.44
C ASN A 204 -4.86 14.24 5.97
N SER A 205 -3.89 13.82 5.15
CA SER A 205 -4.10 13.56 3.72
C SER A 205 -5.08 12.40 3.50
N LEU A 206 -4.95 11.32 4.30
CA LEU A 206 -5.90 10.21 4.29
C LEU A 206 -7.31 10.68 4.63
N ASN A 207 -7.48 11.49 5.68
CA ASN A 207 -8.79 11.98 6.10
C ASN A 207 -9.48 12.81 4.99
N GLU A 208 -8.72 13.67 4.31
CA GLU A 208 -9.24 14.44 3.17
C GLU A 208 -9.70 13.53 2.03
N LEU A 209 -8.84 12.60 1.60
CA LEU A 209 -9.14 11.71 0.49
C LEU A 209 -10.24 10.69 0.83
N GLN A 210 -10.30 10.23 2.08
CA GLN A 210 -11.35 9.32 2.55
C GLN A 210 -12.73 9.95 2.44
N THR A 211 -12.85 11.26 2.70
CA THR A 211 -14.10 12.00 2.51
C THR A 211 -14.55 11.97 1.04
N LYS A 212 -13.62 12.21 0.10
CA LYS A 212 -13.89 12.15 -1.35
C LYS A 212 -14.21 10.73 -1.81
N ALA A 213 -13.47 9.73 -1.32
CA ALA A 213 -13.72 8.32 -1.59
C ALA A 213 -15.11 7.87 -1.12
N PHE A 214 -15.54 8.32 0.06
CA PHE A 214 -16.88 8.03 0.56
C PHE A 214 -17.96 8.68 -0.31
N SER A 215 -17.72 9.92 -0.78
CA SER A 215 -18.61 10.58 -1.74
C SER A 215 -18.82 9.75 -3.00
N CYS A 216 -17.77 9.11 -3.53
CA CYS A 216 -17.88 8.22 -4.69
C CYS A 216 -18.87 7.07 -4.45
N VAL A 217 -18.78 6.42 -3.29
CA VAL A 217 -19.70 5.33 -2.89
C VAL A 217 -21.14 5.83 -2.80
N THR A 218 -21.35 6.99 -2.18
CA THR A 218 -22.69 7.57 -2.05
C THR A 218 -23.28 7.98 -3.40
N THR A 219 -22.47 8.51 -4.33
CA THR A 219 -22.93 8.88 -5.67
C THR A 219 -23.48 7.69 -6.44
N ILE A 220 -22.74 6.58 -6.53
CA ILE A 220 -23.25 5.37 -7.21
C ILE A 220 -24.50 4.82 -6.52
N SER A 221 -24.56 4.89 -5.19
CA SER A 221 -25.72 4.42 -4.44
C SER A 221 -26.96 5.25 -4.78
N SER A 222 -26.84 6.57 -4.84
CA SER A 222 -27.90 7.49 -5.24
C SER A 222 -28.35 7.27 -6.69
N GLU A 223 -27.39 7.20 -7.64
CA GLU A 223 -27.69 6.92 -9.06
C GLU A 223 -28.46 5.59 -9.22
N SER A 224 -28.08 4.56 -8.47
CA SER A 224 -28.75 3.26 -8.49
C SER A 224 -30.19 3.35 -7.96
N LEU A 225 -30.41 4.08 -6.86
CA LEU A 225 -31.74 4.29 -6.29
C LEU A 225 -32.66 5.05 -7.26
N GLU A 226 -32.16 6.11 -7.89
CA GLU A 226 -32.91 6.89 -8.88
C GLU A 226 -33.31 6.04 -10.09
N SER A 227 -32.37 5.24 -10.63
CA SER A 227 -32.64 4.34 -11.75
C SER A 227 -33.73 3.31 -11.43
N ILE A 228 -33.68 2.69 -10.25
CA ILE A 228 -34.68 1.69 -9.81
C ILE A 228 -36.05 2.34 -9.62
N GLN A 229 -36.10 3.54 -9.03
CA GLN A 229 -37.35 4.26 -8.81
C GLN A 229 -38.02 4.67 -10.12
N LEU A 230 -37.25 5.09 -11.12
CA LEU A 230 -37.76 5.42 -12.45
C LEU A 230 -38.39 4.19 -13.12
N GLU A 231 -37.72 3.04 -13.10
CA GLU A 231 -38.27 1.79 -13.68
C GLU A 231 -39.58 1.37 -12.99
N LEU A 232 -39.69 1.53 -11.67
CA LEU A 232 -40.91 1.22 -10.91
C LEU A 232 -42.07 2.19 -11.19
N GLN A 233 -41.80 3.41 -11.67
CA GLN A 233 -42.83 4.38 -12.05
C GLN A 233 -43.33 4.16 -13.48
N GLU A 234 -42.53 3.52 -14.33
CA GLU A 234 -42.85 3.21 -15.73
C GLU A 234 -43.51 1.83 -15.93
N SER A 235 -43.49 0.96 -14.89
CA SER A 235 -44.11 -0.37 -14.85
C SER A 235 -45.54 -0.38 -14.32
#